data_AF-A0A9E4ZYM4-F1
#
_entry.id   AF-A0A9E4ZYM4-F1
#
_cell.length_a   1.000
_cell.length_b   1.000
_cell.length_c   1.000
_cell.angle_alpha   90.00
_cell.angle_beta   90.00
_cell.angle_gamma   90.00
#
_symmetry.space_group_name_H-M   'P 1'
#
loop_
_entity.id
_entity.type
_entity.pdbx_description
1 polymer ?
#
loop_
_entity_poly.entity_id
_entity_poly.type
_entity_poly.pdbx_seq_one_letter_code
_entity_poly.pdbx_strand_id
1 'polypeptide(L)'
;MLLLKGGVHIKQQTLQSAGESSKYWIYRIDEEHLSRIDEQRILYITNPESNAVKSVKAEDKILFFTPFQKSISFIGYGPVEETFDGPEYLLDSLKSGKKIKLKGIKYFTEAVPVKDIANNLKFIKNKENLPYPFKSEFTEINEEDFNYITRRMNSSKTFPVYFEKMSFTMDEFLMGSIRGTYEIVKNTEESNQIEIKEFIRLLHKFINSYGISKSYEDILEYYSQNVWKLGFKHSPSRNPDNLVKLYGPRGNSQRFGYIKLV
;
A
#
# COMPACT_ATOMS: atom_id res chain seq x y z
N MET A 1 -54.74 -16.95 -35.19
CA MET A 1 -53.37 -16.73 -35.69
C MET A 1 -52.71 -15.69 -34.79
N LEU A 2 -51.89 -16.14 -33.83
CA LEU A 2 -50.98 -15.30 -33.06
C LEU A 2 -49.83 -16.22 -32.63
N LEU A 3 -48.74 -16.11 -33.39
CA LEU A 3 -47.47 -16.79 -33.18
C LEU A 3 -46.66 -15.97 -32.17
N LEU A 4 -46.34 -16.56 -31.01
CA LEU A 4 -45.23 -16.09 -30.18
C LEU A 4 -44.18 -17.19 -30.14
N LYS A 5 -43.31 -17.17 -31.15
CA LYS A 5 -42.00 -17.82 -31.16
C LYS A 5 -41.06 -16.97 -30.29
N GLY A 6 -40.49 -17.56 -29.25
CA GLY A 6 -39.52 -16.87 -28.41
C GLY A 6 -39.02 -17.71 -27.24
N GLY A 7 -38.67 -18.97 -27.49
CA GLY A 7 -37.95 -19.78 -26.51
C GLY A 7 -36.53 -19.25 -26.37
N VAL A 8 -36.26 -18.49 -25.31
CA VAL A 8 -34.89 -18.14 -24.92
C VAL A 8 -34.24 -19.40 -24.37
N HIS A 9 -33.42 -20.06 -25.19
CA HIS A 9 -32.49 -21.07 -24.71
C HIS A 9 -31.44 -20.40 -23.82
N ILE A 10 -31.70 -20.37 -22.52
CA ILE A 10 -30.66 -20.16 -21.53
C ILE A 10 -29.73 -21.37 -21.66
N LYS A 11 -28.53 -21.17 -22.21
CA LYS A 11 -27.43 -22.13 -22.06
C LYS A 11 -27.16 -22.24 -20.55
N GLN A 12 -27.74 -23.25 -19.91
CA GLN A 12 -27.25 -23.71 -18.63
C GLN A 12 -25.78 -24.07 -18.84
N GLN A 13 -24.88 -23.21 -18.34
CA GLN A 13 -23.52 -23.63 -18.07
C GLN A 13 -23.67 -24.76 -17.05
N THR A 14 -23.48 -25.99 -17.53
CA THR A 14 -23.38 -27.17 -16.70
C THR A 14 -22.31 -26.88 -15.66
N LEU A 15 -22.72 -26.78 -14.39
CA LEU A 15 -21.81 -26.80 -13.25
C LEU A 15 -21.04 -28.11 -13.38
N GLN A 16 -19.80 -28.05 -13.87
CA GLN A 16 -18.90 -29.18 -13.81
C GLN A 16 -18.73 -29.50 -12.32
N SER A 17 -19.17 -30.69 -11.93
CA SER A 17 -18.87 -31.26 -10.63
C SER A 17 -17.35 -31.27 -10.48
N ALA A 18 -16.85 -30.54 -9.48
CA ALA A 18 -15.43 -30.48 -9.16
C ALA A 18 -14.85 -31.90 -9.06
N GLY A 19 -14.00 -32.27 -10.01
CA GLY A 19 -13.10 -33.40 -9.85
C GLY A 19 -12.03 -33.03 -8.83
N GLU A 20 -11.80 -33.90 -7.84
CA GLU A 20 -10.95 -33.71 -6.65
C GLU A 20 -11.23 -32.41 -5.87
N SER A 21 -11.38 -32.49 -4.54
CA SER A 21 -11.58 -31.30 -3.69
C SER A 21 -10.41 -30.33 -3.87
N SER A 22 -10.66 -29.15 -4.44
CA SER A 22 -9.65 -28.09 -4.59
C SER A 22 -9.01 -27.79 -3.24
N LYS A 23 -7.67 -27.67 -3.22
CA LYS A 23 -6.93 -27.29 -2.02
C LYS A 23 -6.84 -25.79 -1.88
N TYR A 24 -6.58 -25.36 -0.65
CA TYR A 24 -6.47 -23.97 -0.28
C TYR A 24 -5.09 -23.71 0.30
N TRP A 25 -4.45 -22.63 -0.15
CA TRP A 25 -3.06 -22.33 0.17
C TRP A 25 -2.92 -20.88 0.62
N ILE A 26 -1.94 -20.60 1.45
CA ILE A 26 -1.42 -19.24 1.68
C ILE A 26 -0.05 -19.11 1.02
N TYR A 27 0.18 -17.97 0.38
CA TYR A 27 1.45 -17.63 -0.25
C TYR A 27 1.94 -16.26 0.22
N ARG A 28 3.20 -16.22 0.64
CA ARG A 28 3.89 -14.98 0.98
C ARG A 28 4.30 -14.27 -0.30
N ILE A 29 3.89 -13.02 -0.44
CA ILE A 29 4.40 -12.12 -1.46
C ILE A 29 5.27 -11.07 -0.78
N ASP A 30 6.44 -10.80 -1.35
CA ASP A 30 7.23 -9.61 -0.97
C ASP A 30 6.78 -8.42 -1.83
N GLU A 31 6.64 -7.25 -1.21
CA GLU A 31 6.02 -6.06 -1.83
C GLU A 31 6.66 -5.67 -3.17
N GLU A 32 7.97 -5.85 -3.31
CA GLU A 32 8.73 -5.57 -4.54
C GLU A 32 8.31 -6.41 -5.75
N HIS A 33 7.67 -7.56 -5.54
CA HIS A 33 7.22 -8.45 -6.60
C HIS A 33 5.74 -8.26 -6.97
N LEU A 34 4.97 -7.48 -6.20
CA LEU A 34 3.53 -7.35 -6.39
C LEU A 34 3.13 -6.82 -7.77
N SER A 35 3.76 -5.74 -8.24
CA SER A 35 3.42 -5.16 -9.56
C SER A 35 3.65 -6.16 -10.69
N ARG A 36 4.75 -6.89 -10.63
CA ARG A 36 5.08 -7.92 -11.61
C ARG A 36 4.08 -9.09 -11.56
N ILE A 37 3.65 -9.50 -10.36
CA ILE A 37 2.64 -10.55 -10.18
C ILE A 37 1.28 -10.10 -10.71
N ASP A 38 0.89 -8.83 -10.51
CA ASP A 38 -0.35 -8.29 -11.07
C ASP A 38 -0.38 -8.37 -12.60
N GLU A 39 0.71 -7.90 -13.23
CA GLU A 39 0.86 -7.89 -14.69
C GLU A 39 0.89 -9.30 -15.29
N GLN A 40 1.71 -10.18 -14.70
CA GLN A 40 2.04 -11.48 -15.29
C GLN A 40 1.14 -12.61 -14.79
N ARG A 41 0.51 -12.43 -13.62
CA ARG A 41 -0.26 -13.45 -12.90
C ARG A 41 0.54 -14.72 -12.62
N ILE A 42 1.84 -14.58 -12.43
CA ILE A 42 2.78 -15.67 -12.20
C ILE A 42 3.42 -15.49 -10.82
N LEU A 43 3.29 -16.51 -9.98
CA LEU A 43 4.01 -16.61 -8.70
C LEU A 43 5.35 -17.29 -8.92
N TYR A 44 6.39 -16.72 -8.32
CA TYR A 44 7.76 -17.19 -8.40
C TYR A 44 8.12 -17.92 -7.12
N ILE A 45 8.29 -19.23 -7.18
CA ILE A 45 8.60 -20.04 -6.00
C ILE A 45 10.10 -20.00 -5.73
N THR A 46 10.46 -19.58 -4.52
CA THR A 46 11.85 -19.54 -4.04
C THR A 46 12.36 -20.90 -3.56
N ASN A 47 11.46 -21.77 -3.05
CA ASN A 47 11.80 -23.15 -2.69
C ASN A 47 10.97 -24.19 -3.49
N PRO A 48 11.37 -24.49 -4.74
CA PRO A 48 10.62 -25.37 -5.65
C PRO A 48 10.59 -26.83 -5.18
N GLU A 49 11.54 -27.25 -4.35
CA GLU A 49 11.63 -28.61 -3.83
C GLU A 49 10.64 -28.90 -2.70
N SER A 50 9.96 -27.87 -2.17
CA SER A 50 8.99 -28.06 -1.11
C SER A 50 7.82 -28.96 -1.55
N ASN A 51 7.47 -29.93 -0.71
CA ASN A 51 6.36 -30.85 -0.96
C ASN A 51 5.01 -30.10 -1.14
N ALA A 52 4.87 -28.94 -0.49
CA ALA A 52 3.70 -28.08 -0.62
C ALA A 52 3.53 -27.59 -2.07
N VAL A 53 4.59 -27.07 -2.69
CA VAL A 53 4.56 -26.56 -4.07
C VAL A 53 4.39 -27.70 -5.08
N LYS A 54 4.95 -28.88 -4.81
CA LYS A 54 4.73 -30.08 -5.65
C LYS A 54 3.26 -30.52 -5.66
N SER A 55 2.52 -30.23 -4.60
CA SER A 55 1.12 -30.64 -4.42
C SER A 55 0.09 -29.68 -5.01
N VAL A 56 0.49 -28.49 -5.45
CA VAL A 56 -0.43 -27.51 -6.06
C VAL A 56 -0.89 -28.01 -7.43
N LYS A 57 -2.20 -27.95 -7.66
CA LYS A 57 -2.83 -28.33 -8.93
C LYS A 57 -3.69 -27.19 -9.48
N ALA A 58 -4.14 -27.33 -10.74
CA ALA A 58 -5.16 -26.46 -11.31
C ALA A 58 -6.43 -26.45 -10.45
N GLU A 59 -7.14 -25.32 -10.43
CA GLU A 59 -8.32 -25.04 -9.59
C GLU A 59 -8.07 -24.88 -8.08
N ASP A 60 -6.87 -25.16 -7.58
CA ASP A 60 -6.50 -24.78 -6.22
C ASP A 60 -6.63 -23.25 -6.03
N LYS A 61 -6.87 -22.81 -4.79
CA LYS A 61 -7.01 -21.38 -4.48
C LYS A 61 -5.89 -20.94 -3.57
N ILE A 62 -5.26 -19.81 -3.92
CA ILE A 62 -4.14 -19.24 -3.17
C ILE A 62 -4.58 -17.91 -2.59
N LEU A 63 -4.41 -17.76 -1.28
CA LEU A 63 -4.58 -16.52 -0.54
C LEU A 63 -3.20 -15.87 -0.33
N PHE A 64 -3.09 -14.58 -0.65
CA PHE A 64 -1.85 -13.83 -0.60
C PHE A 64 -1.72 -13.07 0.72
N PHE A 65 -0.52 -13.10 1.29
CA PHE A 65 -0.15 -12.25 2.42
C PHE A 65 1.21 -11.60 2.21
N THR A 66 1.44 -10.47 2.86
CA THR A 66 2.73 -9.76 2.86
C THR A 66 2.96 -9.11 4.23
N PRO A 67 4.22 -8.89 4.64
CA PRO A 67 4.52 -7.82 5.58
C PRO A 67 3.99 -6.49 5.02
N PHE A 68 3.16 -5.79 5.81
CA PHE A 68 2.59 -4.48 5.48
C PHE A 68 2.49 -3.64 6.75
N GLN A 69 3.05 -2.42 6.73
CA GLN A 69 3.00 -1.45 7.84
C GLN A 69 3.33 -2.06 9.22
N LYS A 70 4.46 -2.77 9.33
CA LYS A 70 4.95 -3.45 10.56
C LYS A 70 4.08 -4.62 11.06
N SER A 71 3.14 -5.11 10.25
CA SER A 71 2.32 -6.28 10.55
C SER A 71 2.27 -7.24 9.37
N ILE A 72 1.76 -8.46 9.55
CA ILE A 72 1.46 -9.35 8.42
C ILE A 72 0.00 -9.13 8.06
N SER A 73 -0.28 -8.95 6.77
CA SER A 73 -1.64 -8.71 6.27
C SER A 73 -1.97 -9.59 5.08
N PHE A 74 -3.23 -10.03 4.99
CA PHE A 74 -3.77 -10.62 3.78
C PHE A 74 -4.17 -9.52 2.79
N ILE A 75 -3.95 -9.78 1.50
CA ILE A 75 -4.06 -8.72 0.48
C ILE A 75 -4.88 -9.12 -0.75
N GLY A 76 -5.18 -10.41 -0.91
CA GLY A 76 -5.96 -10.89 -2.04
C GLY A 76 -5.89 -12.39 -2.21
N TYR A 77 -6.49 -12.91 -3.27
CA TYR A 77 -6.48 -14.32 -3.60
C TYR A 77 -6.64 -14.55 -5.11
N GLY A 78 -6.27 -15.74 -5.58
CA GLY A 78 -6.43 -16.13 -6.98
C GLY A 78 -6.50 -17.65 -7.15
N PRO A 79 -7.30 -18.15 -8.10
CA PRO A 79 -7.30 -19.56 -8.46
C PRO A 79 -6.11 -19.90 -9.39
N VAL A 80 -5.57 -21.09 -9.22
CA VAL A 80 -4.48 -21.65 -10.03
C VAL A 80 -5.02 -22.05 -11.41
N GLU A 81 -4.34 -21.60 -12.44
CA GLU A 81 -4.54 -22.03 -13.82
C GLU A 81 -3.72 -23.29 -14.08
N GLU A 82 -2.41 -23.20 -13.85
CA GLU A 82 -1.46 -24.28 -14.09
C GLU A 82 -0.17 -24.08 -13.27
N THR A 83 0.59 -25.16 -13.12
CA THR A 83 1.96 -25.10 -12.61
C THR A 83 2.91 -25.57 -13.70
N PHE A 84 3.99 -24.83 -13.92
CA PHE A 84 4.93 -25.10 -15.01
C PHE A 84 6.36 -24.79 -14.59
N ASP A 85 7.33 -25.41 -15.25
CA ASP A 85 8.73 -25.11 -15.03
C ASP A 85 9.14 -23.91 -15.90
N GLY A 86 9.74 -22.90 -15.28
CA GLY A 86 10.18 -21.69 -15.97
C GLY A 86 11.63 -21.79 -16.44
N PRO A 87 12.01 -21.09 -17.53
CA PRO A 87 13.42 -20.96 -17.90
C PRO A 87 14.21 -20.22 -16.81
N GLU A 88 15.45 -20.63 -16.61
CA GLU A 88 16.36 -20.30 -15.50
C GLU A 88 16.89 -18.84 -15.52
N TYR A 89 16.53 -18.05 -16.53
CA TYR A 89 17.32 -16.88 -16.96
C TYR A 89 16.73 -15.50 -16.70
N LEU A 90 16.12 -15.23 -15.55
CA LEU A 90 15.62 -13.86 -15.28
C LEU A 90 16.10 -13.21 -13.97
N LEU A 91 16.84 -13.92 -13.12
CA LEU A 91 17.61 -13.36 -12.01
C LEU A 91 18.64 -14.41 -11.61
N ASP A 92 19.94 -14.07 -11.63
CA ASP A 92 21.06 -14.95 -11.23
C ASP A 92 20.95 -15.49 -9.78
N SER A 93 19.92 -15.11 -9.02
CA SER A 93 19.63 -15.59 -7.67
C SER A 93 18.48 -16.59 -7.55
N LEU A 94 17.63 -16.76 -8.57
CA LEU A 94 16.45 -17.66 -8.51
C LEU A 94 16.69 -18.93 -9.33
N LYS A 95 17.50 -19.83 -8.78
CA LYS A 95 17.71 -21.18 -9.35
C LYS A 95 16.37 -21.90 -9.56
N SER A 96 16.14 -22.35 -10.80
CA SER A 96 15.14 -23.34 -11.23
C SER A 96 13.83 -23.40 -10.43
N GLY A 97 13.01 -22.35 -10.45
CA GLY A 97 11.76 -22.31 -9.67
C GLY A 97 10.56 -22.81 -10.47
N LYS A 98 9.91 -23.90 -10.05
CA LYS A 98 8.53 -24.23 -10.44
C LYS A 98 7.65 -22.97 -10.29
N LYS A 99 6.90 -22.60 -11.31
CA LYS A 99 6.05 -21.39 -11.35
C LYS A 99 4.58 -21.77 -11.25
N ILE A 100 3.78 -20.87 -10.70
CA ILE A 100 2.33 -21.04 -10.62
C ILE A 100 1.68 -19.90 -11.39
N LYS A 101 0.90 -20.23 -12.42
CA LYS A 101 0.09 -19.26 -13.16
C LYS A 101 -1.30 -19.18 -12.54
N LEU A 102 -1.82 -17.97 -12.41
CA LEU A 102 -3.14 -17.70 -11.85
C LEU A 102 -4.10 -17.28 -12.97
N LYS A 103 -5.36 -17.73 -12.90
CA LYS A 103 -6.39 -17.29 -13.85
C LYS A 103 -6.71 -15.79 -13.71
N GLY A 104 -6.50 -15.25 -12.51
CA GLY A 104 -6.70 -13.86 -12.16
C GLY A 104 -6.52 -13.63 -10.66
N ILE A 105 -6.38 -12.38 -10.28
CA ILE A 105 -6.23 -11.96 -8.88
C ILE A 105 -7.43 -11.12 -8.48
N LYS A 106 -7.92 -11.37 -7.27
CA LYS A 106 -8.85 -10.50 -6.56
C LYS A 106 -8.14 -9.96 -5.34
N TYR A 107 -7.90 -8.65 -5.31
CA TYR A 107 -7.32 -7.99 -4.17
C TYR A 107 -8.39 -7.58 -3.18
N PHE A 108 -8.06 -7.53 -1.89
CA PHE A 108 -8.91 -6.88 -0.92
C PHE A 108 -8.82 -5.36 -1.10
N THR A 109 -9.93 -4.64 -0.86
CA THR A 109 -9.92 -3.17 -0.97
C THR A 109 -9.08 -2.52 0.12
N GLU A 110 -8.92 -3.22 1.24
CA GLU A 110 -8.04 -2.86 2.35
C GLU A 110 -7.23 -4.10 2.74
N ALA A 111 -5.96 -3.89 3.09
CA ALA A 111 -5.13 -4.97 3.63
C ALA A 111 -5.69 -5.41 4.98
N VAL A 112 -5.79 -6.72 5.21
CA VAL A 112 -6.40 -7.30 6.43
C VAL A 112 -5.30 -7.74 7.38
N PRO A 113 -5.06 -7.04 8.50
CA PRO A 113 -4.04 -7.46 9.45
C PRO A 113 -4.39 -8.82 10.04
N VAL A 114 -3.45 -9.77 9.98
CA VAL A 114 -3.65 -11.12 10.50
C VAL A 114 -4.05 -11.07 11.98
N LYS A 115 -3.42 -10.18 12.75
CA LYS A 115 -3.67 -9.98 14.19
C LYS A 115 -5.16 -9.73 14.50
N ASP A 116 -5.89 -9.07 13.59
CA ASP A 116 -7.28 -8.67 13.82
C ASP A 116 -8.24 -9.86 13.68
N ILE A 117 -7.83 -10.89 12.93
CA ILE A 117 -8.66 -12.06 12.64
C ILE A 117 -8.08 -13.39 13.14
N ALA A 118 -6.84 -13.40 13.64
CA ALA A 118 -6.09 -14.60 14.01
C ALA A 118 -6.84 -15.50 14.99
N ASN A 119 -7.65 -14.93 15.87
CA ASN A 119 -8.42 -15.68 16.85
C ASN A 119 -9.44 -16.65 16.23
N ASN A 120 -9.85 -16.39 15.00
CA ASN A 120 -10.88 -17.13 14.27
C ASN A 120 -10.30 -18.06 13.20
N LEU A 121 -8.97 -18.09 13.04
CA LEU A 121 -8.29 -18.88 12.01
C LEU A 121 -7.74 -20.18 12.62
N LYS A 122 -8.26 -21.33 12.18
CA LYS A 122 -7.89 -22.65 12.70
C LYS A 122 -6.44 -23.03 12.39
N PHE A 123 -5.90 -22.58 11.27
CA PHE A 123 -4.50 -22.85 10.91
C PHE A 123 -3.49 -22.12 11.83
N ILE A 124 -3.92 -21.10 12.58
CA ILE A 124 -3.09 -20.38 13.55
C ILE A 124 -3.18 -21.07 14.91
N LYS A 125 -2.27 -22.02 15.15
CA LYS A 125 -2.24 -22.82 16.39
C LYS A 125 -1.72 -22.04 17.60
N ASN A 126 -0.75 -21.14 17.41
CA ASN A 126 -0.16 -20.33 18.49
C ASN A 126 -0.45 -18.84 18.23
N LYS A 127 -1.30 -18.26 19.09
CA LYS A 127 -1.81 -16.88 18.95
C LYS A 127 -0.85 -15.83 19.54
N GLU A 128 0.01 -16.23 20.47
CA GLU A 128 1.04 -15.37 21.06
C GLU A 128 2.28 -15.30 20.17
N ASN A 129 2.56 -16.38 19.43
CA ASN A 129 3.59 -16.46 18.41
C ASN A 129 2.96 -16.70 17.03
N LEU A 130 2.40 -15.63 16.47
CA LEU A 130 1.98 -15.50 15.06
C LEU A 130 2.98 -16.03 13.98
N PRO A 131 4.32 -16.16 14.16
CA PRO A 131 5.21 -16.37 13.02
C PRO A 131 5.11 -17.72 12.27
N TYR A 132 4.67 -18.83 12.87
CA TYR A 132 5.00 -20.14 12.27
C TYR A 132 4.44 -20.38 10.85
N PRO A 133 3.12 -20.24 10.57
CA PRO A 133 2.60 -20.46 9.22
C PRO A 133 3.02 -19.36 8.22
N PHE A 134 3.44 -18.19 8.72
CA PHE A 134 3.88 -17.06 7.90
C PHE A 134 5.41 -16.98 7.72
N LYS A 135 6.17 -17.91 8.32
CA LYS A 135 7.61 -18.11 8.06
C LYS A 135 7.84 -18.85 6.76
N SER A 136 6.94 -19.78 6.41
CA SER A 136 6.97 -20.49 5.14
C SER A 136 6.44 -19.61 4.03
N GLU A 137 7.07 -19.71 2.86
CA GLU A 137 6.59 -19.07 1.62
C GLU A 137 5.20 -19.61 1.25
N PHE A 138 4.96 -20.91 1.44
CA PHE A 138 3.78 -21.61 0.94
C PHE A 138 3.27 -22.62 1.98
N THR A 139 2.00 -22.53 2.38
CA THR A 139 1.39 -23.41 3.41
C THR A 139 -0.05 -23.78 3.03
N GLU A 140 -0.43 -25.05 3.21
CA GLU A 140 -1.81 -25.51 3.04
C GLU A 140 -2.69 -25.01 4.20
N ILE A 141 -3.88 -24.52 3.89
CA ILE A 141 -4.91 -24.12 4.86
C ILE A 141 -6.22 -24.86 4.57
N ASN A 142 -7.12 -24.88 5.55
CA ASN A 142 -8.44 -25.47 5.34
C ASN A 142 -9.38 -24.49 4.61
N GLU A 143 -10.41 -25.05 3.98
CA GLU A 143 -11.43 -24.30 3.25
C GLU A 143 -12.16 -23.28 4.12
N GLU A 144 -12.43 -23.63 5.38
CA GLU A 144 -13.18 -22.76 6.30
C GLU A 144 -12.43 -21.45 6.56
N ASP A 145 -11.12 -21.52 6.81
CA ASP A 145 -10.27 -20.36 7.03
C ASP A 145 -10.18 -19.49 5.76
N PHE A 146 -10.03 -20.10 4.58
CA PHE A 146 -10.03 -19.37 3.31
C PHE A 146 -11.36 -18.63 3.10
N ASN A 147 -12.48 -19.32 3.30
CA ASN A 147 -13.81 -18.75 3.15
C ASN A 147 -14.09 -17.66 4.19
N TYR A 148 -13.61 -17.83 5.43
CA TYR A 148 -13.72 -16.84 6.49
C TYR A 148 -13.04 -15.53 6.10
N ILE A 149 -11.82 -15.60 5.56
CA ILE A 149 -11.05 -14.43 5.14
C ILE A 149 -11.68 -13.79 3.90
N THR A 150 -12.04 -14.57 2.89
CA THR A 150 -12.48 -14.03 1.60
C THR A 150 -13.91 -13.49 1.60
N ARG A 151 -14.84 -14.05 2.39
CA ARG A 151 -16.25 -13.61 2.40
C ARG A 151 -16.51 -12.32 3.17
N ARG A 152 -15.64 -11.96 4.11
CA ARG A 152 -15.79 -10.76 4.94
C ARG A 152 -15.20 -9.50 4.33
N MET A 153 -14.46 -9.65 3.23
CA MET A 153 -13.65 -8.58 2.67
C MET A 153 -14.21 -8.16 1.33
N ASN A 154 -14.36 -6.85 1.16
CA ASN A 154 -14.59 -6.28 -0.15
C ASN A 154 -13.36 -6.58 -1.01
N SER A 155 -13.60 -7.02 -2.25
CA SER A 155 -12.52 -7.34 -3.18
C SER A 155 -12.74 -6.73 -4.55
N SER A 156 -11.64 -6.36 -5.19
CA SER A 156 -11.59 -5.80 -6.54
C SER A 156 -10.64 -6.59 -7.42
N LYS A 157 -10.80 -6.48 -8.73
CA LYS A 157 -9.83 -6.96 -9.73
C LYS A 157 -8.76 -5.91 -10.04
N THR A 158 -8.93 -4.67 -9.57
CA THR A 158 -7.93 -3.60 -9.74
C THR A 158 -6.83 -3.75 -8.70
N PHE A 159 -5.60 -3.45 -9.12
CA PHE A 159 -4.46 -3.37 -8.22
C PHE A 159 -4.76 -2.40 -7.05
N PRO A 160 -4.32 -2.69 -5.82
CA PRO A 160 -4.76 -1.91 -4.67
C PRO A 160 -4.06 -0.57 -4.55
N VAL A 161 -4.84 0.49 -4.29
CA VAL A 161 -4.33 1.85 -4.07
C VAL A 161 -3.38 1.93 -2.87
N TYR A 162 -3.53 1.05 -1.86
CA TYR A 162 -2.62 1.01 -0.71
C TYR A 162 -1.22 0.42 -1.03
N PHE A 163 -1.03 -0.12 -2.24
CA PHE A 163 0.29 -0.45 -2.80
C PHE A 163 0.75 0.52 -3.89
N GLU A 164 -0.12 1.44 -4.32
CA GLU A 164 0.34 2.57 -5.12
C GLU A 164 1.26 3.39 -4.22
N LYS A 165 2.56 3.36 -4.54
CA LYS A 165 3.49 4.34 -3.99
C LYS A 165 2.96 5.69 -4.46
N MET A 166 2.28 6.44 -3.58
CA MET A 166 2.05 7.86 -3.81
C MET A 166 3.42 8.51 -3.87
N SER A 167 3.99 8.59 -5.06
CA SER A 167 5.22 9.32 -5.31
C SER A 167 4.85 10.79 -5.30
N PHE A 168 4.87 11.41 -4.12
CA PHE A 168 4.96 12.86 -4.07
C PHE A 168 6.37 13.21 -4.49
N THR A 169 6.49 14.17 -5.41
CA THR A 169 7.76 14.88 -5.53
C THR A 169 8.11 15.50 -4.17
N MET A 170 9.39 15.67 -3.88
CA MET A 170 9.81 16.36 -2.65
C MET A 170 9.20 17.77 -2.56
N ASP A 171 8.97 18.42 -3.71
CA ASP A 171 8.30 19.73 -3.80
C ASP A 171 6.83 19.65 -3.30
N GLU A 172 6.05 18.69 -3.81
CA GLU A 172 4.65 18.47 -3.38
C GLU A 172 4.56 18.12 -1.90
N PHE A 173 5.46 17.25 -1.42
CA PHE A 173 5.51 16.88 0.00
C PHE A 173 5.79 18.09 0.89
N LEU A 174 6.81 18.90 0.54
CA LEU A 174 7.17 20.09 1.34
C LEU A 174 6.09 21.16 1.28
N MET A 175 5.48 21.41 0.11
CA MET A 175 4.36 22.35 -0.05
C MET A 175 3.13 21.91 0.75
N GLY A 176 2.80 20.62 0.68
CA GLY A 176 1.73 20.03 1.48
C GLY A 176 2.00 20.13 2.97
N SER A 177 3.24 19.88 3.40
CA SER A 177 3.66 19.97 4.81
C SER A 177 3.59 21.40 5.35
N ILE A 178 4.00 22.40 4.56
CA ILE A 178 3.87 23.82 4.91
C ILE A 178 2.39 24.17 5.08
N ARG A 179 1.54 23.78 4.12
CA ARG A 179 0.10 24.04 4.20
C ARG A 179 -0.54 23.37 5.41
N GLY A 180 -0.25 22.09 5.64
CA GLY A 180 -0.77 21.33 6.78
C GLY A 180 -0.34 21.94 8.11
N THR A 181 0.92 22.34 8.23
CA THR A 181 1.43 22.99 9.45
C THR A 181 0.76 24.35 9.67
N TYR A 182 0.53 25.14 8.60
CA TYR A 182 -0.20 26.40 8.70
C TYR A 182 -1.62 26.21 9.22
N GLU A 183 -2.37 25.24 8.68
CA GLU A 183 -3.73 24.96 9.12
C GLU A 183 -3.78 24.46 10.57
N ILE A 184 -2.83 23.62 10.98
CA ILE A 184 -2.74 23.18 12.39
C ILE A 184 -2.52 24.39 13.29
N VAL A 185 -1.48 25.18 13.02
CA VAL A 185 -1.13 26.37 13.82
C VAL A 185 -2.29 27.36 13.85
N LYS A 186 -2.92 27.65 12.71
CA LYS A 186 -4.07 28.55 12.60
C LYS A 186 -5.25 28.11 13.48
N ASN A 187 -5.47 26.81 13.62
CA ASN A 187 -6.59 26.27 14.39
C ASN A 187 -6.27 26.07 15.87
N THR A 188 -4.99 26.08 16.27
CA THR A 188 -4.56 25.82 17.65
C THR A 188 -4.00 27.04 18.37
N GLU A 189 -3.44 28.03 17.65
CA GLU A 189 -2.89 29.24 18.24
C GLU A 189 -3.97 30.27 18.56
N GLU A 190 -3.90 30.87 19.74
CA GLU A 190 -4.78 31.97 20.13
C GLU A 190 -4.35 33.29 19.48
N SER A 191 -3.06 33.42 19.16
CA SER A 191 -2.50 34.58 18.46
C SER A 191 -2.94 34.58 16.99
N ASN A 192 -3.19 35.77 16.44
CA ASN A 192 -3.50 35.93 15.01
C ASN A 192 -2.27 35.90 14.09
N GLN A 193 -1.09 35.61 14.65
CA GLN A 193 0.15 35.50 13.91
C GLN A 193 1.16 34.60 14.63
N ILE A 194 2.07 34.00 13.87
CA ILE A 194 3.19 33.20 14.36
C ILE A 194 4.51 33.72 13.80
N GLU A 195 5.59 33.66 14.59
CA GLU A 195 6.93 33.97 14.09
C GLU A 195 7.36 32.97 13.03
N ILE A 196 7.93 33.45 11.92
CA ILE A 196 8.35 32.56 10.81
C ILE A 196 9.34 31.50 11.31
N LYS A 197 10.32 31.88 12.14
CA LYS A 197 11.30 30.93 12.69
C LYS A 197 10.66 29.83 13.54
N GLU A 198 9.68 30.19 14.36
CA GLU A 198 8.95 29.22 15.18
C GLU A 198 8.09 28.30 14.31
N PHE A 199 7.43 28.85 13.29
CA PHE A 199 6.72 28.05 12.29
C PHE A 199 7.62 27.03 11.59
N ILE A 200 8.82 27.43 11.17
CA ILE A 200 9.81 26.52 10.56
C ILE A 200 10.26 25.45 11.56
N ARG A 201 10.39 25.77 12.85
CA ARG A 201 10.72 24.80 13.89
C ARG A 201 9.63 23.73 14.03
N LEU A 202 8.35 24.12 13.98
CA LEU A 202 7.21 23.20 14.00
C LEU A 202 7.17 22.35 12.73
N LEU A 203 7.33 22.96 11.57
CA LEU A 203 7.38 22.29 10.28
C LEU A 203 8.52 21.26 10.20
N HIS A 204 9.70 21.60 10.73
CA HIS A 204 10.85 20.70 10.79
C HIS A 204 10.55 19.47 11.66
N LYS A 205 9.91 19.64 12.82
CA LYS A 205 9.44 18.50 13.63
C LYS A 205 8.43 17.64 12.88
N PHE A 206 7.48 18.26 12.17
CA PHE A 206 6.50 17.56 11.35
C PHE A 206 7.16 16.73 10.26
N ILE A 207 8.05 17.33 9.45
CA ILE A 207 8.76 16.64 8.36
C ILE A 207 9.62 15.47 8.88
N ASN A 208 10.38 15.68 9.97
CA ASN A 208 11.23 14.64 10.54
C ASN A 208 10.41 13.46 11.09
N SER A 209 9.15 13.66 11.49
CA SER A 209 8.27 12.57 11.94
C SER A 209 7.94 11.56 10.83
N TYR A 210 8.08 11.95 9.56
CA TYR A 210 7.94 11.07 8.39
C TYR A 210 9.26 10.43 7.96
N GLY A 211 10.35 10.58 8.74
CA GLY A 211 11.66 10.00 8.43
C GLY A 211 12.45 10.73 7.34
N ILE A 212 12.06 11.96 6.99
CA ILE A 212 12.77 12.78 6.00
C ILE A 212 13.81 13.64 6.72
N SER A 213 15.09 13.37 6.46
CA SER A 213 16.21 14.10 7.05
C SER A 213 16.51 15.39 6.27
N LYS A 214 15.83 16.48 6.60
CA LYS A 214 16.14 17.84 6.10
C LYS A 214 16.57 18.73 7.25
N SER A 215 17.60 19.55 7.04
CA SER A 215 18.05 20.51 8.05
C SER A 215 17.00 21.61 8.26
N TYR A 216 17.08 22.31 9.40
CA TYR A 216 16.25 23.49 9.63
C TYR A 216 16.52 24.56 8.54
N GLU A 217 17.79 24.72 8.16
CA GLU A 217 18.24 25.66 7.15
C GLU A 217 17.67 25.32 5.76
N ASP A 218 17.65 24.05 5.37
CA ASP A 218 17.09 23.60 4.09
C ASP A 218 15.58 23.90 4.02
N ILE A 219 14.86 23.66 5.11
CA ILE A 219 13.43 23.92 5.19
C ILE A 219 13.15 25.41 5.17
N LEU A 220 13.94 26.21 5.89
CA LEU A 220 13.84 27.67 5.89
C LEU A 220 14.11 28.25 4.50
N GLU A 221 15.15 27.76 3.80
CA GLU A 221 15.47 28.17 2.45
C GLU A 221 14.34 27.83 1.49
N TYR A 222 13.86 26.58 1.53
CA TYR A 222 12.76 26.13 0.70
C TYR A 222 11.50 26.97 0.92
N TYR A 223 11.12 27.20 2.19
CA TYR A 223 10.00 28.07 2.54
C TYR A 223 10.20 29.48 1.99
N SER A 224 11.39 30.05 2.17
CA SER A 224 11.72 31.41 1.72
C SER A 224 11.55 31.59 0.21
N GLN A 225 11.88 30.57 -0.57
CA GLN A 225 11.78 30.59 -2.03
C GLN A 225 10.36 30.30 -2.56
N ASN A 226 9.55 29.55 -1.80
CA ASN A 226 8.32 28.95 -2.34
C ASN A 226 7.02 29.41 -1.67
N VAL A 227 7.05 30.03 -0.48
CA VAL A 227 5.82 30.35 0.28
C VAL A 227 4.86 31.28 -0.47
N TRP A 228 5.35 32.10 -1.40
CA TRP A 228 4.50 32.96 -2.23
C TRP A 228 3.47 32.16 -3.05
N LYS A 229 3.75 30.89 -3.38
CA LYS A 229 2.83 29.97 -4.06
C LYS A 229 1.61 29.61 -3.20
N LEU A 230 1.68 29.78 -1.88
CA LEU A 230 0.63 29.42 -0.93
C LEU A 230 -0.31 30.58 -0.58
N GLY A 231 0.01 31.81 -0.98
CA GLY A 231 -0.83 32.98 -0.71
C GLY A 231 -0.90 33.41 0.76
N PHE A 232 0.02 32.92 1.60
CA PHE A 232 0.11 33.34 3.00
C PHE A 232 0.42 34.84 3.10
N LYS A 233 -0.17 35.50 4.09
CA LYS A 233 0.12 36.91 4.38
C LYS A 233 1.22 36.99 5.42
N HIS A 234 2.24 37.81 5.17
CA HIS A 234 3.35 38.04 6.10
C HIS A 234 3.36 39.48 6.63
N SER A 235 3.84 39.65 7.85
CA SER A 235 4.05 40.97 8.48
C SER A 235 5.52 41.17 8.87
N PRO A 236 6.05 42.40 8.77
CA PRO A 236 7.38 42.72 9.26
C PRO A 236 7.45 42.62 10.79
N SER A 237 8.66 42.38 11.31
CA SER A 237 8.95 42.51 12.75
C SER A 237 9.75 43.77 13.01
N ARG A 238 9.58 44.34 14.22
CA ARG A 238 10.46 45.41 14.73
C ARG A 238 11.78 44.85 15.27
N ASN A 239 11.82 43.55 15.63
CA ASN A 239 13.04 42.89 16.04
C ASN A 239 13.81 42.42 14.79
N PRO A 240 15.01 42.97 14.52
CA PRO A 240 15.81 42.59 13.36
C PRO A 240 16.21 41.10 13.39
N ASP A 241 16.36 40.51 14.57
CA ASP A 241 16.76 39.10 14.72
C ASP A 241 15.66 38.13 14.29
N ASN A 242 14.41 38.59 14.20
CA ASN A 242 13.27 37.76 13.79
C ASN A 242 13.02 37.84 12.28
N LEU A 243 13.78 38.64 11.54
CA LEU A 243 13.56 38.84 10.12
C LEU A 243 14.09 37.67 9.27
N VAL A 244 13.21 37.16 8.41
CA VAL A 244 13.47 36.18 7.37
C VAL A 244 13.24 36.83 6.00
N LYS A 245 14.17 36.60 5.07
CA LYS A 245 14.09 37.10 3.69
C LYS A 245 13.23 36.16 2.85
N LEU A 246 12.07 36.60 2.41
CA LEU A 246 11.16 35.84 1.56
C LEU A 246 11.21 36.36 0.12
N TYR A 247 11.07 35.46 -0.85
CA TYR A 247 11.12 35.77 -2.28
C TYR A 247 9.73 35.68 -2.91
N GLY A 248 9.46 36.58 -3.85
CA GLY A 248 8.26 36.57 -4.70
C GLY A 248 8.49 35.85 -6.03
N PRO A 249 7.45 35.75 -6.88
CA PRO A 249 7.47 35.02 -8.14
C PRO A 249 8.50 35.53 -9.17
N ARG A 250 8.96 36.78 -9.03
CA ARG A 250 9.95 37.41 -9.92
C ARG A 250 11.34 37.52 -9.29
N GLY A 251 11.60 36.83 -8.18
CA GLY A 251 12.87 36.88 -7.46
C GLY A 251 13.07 38.14 -6.61
N ASN A 252 12.11 39.06 -6.59
CA ASN A 252 12.10 40.19 -5.66
C ASN A 252 11.99 39.68 -4.22
N SER A 253 12.70 40.29 -3.29
CA SER A 253 12.74 39.84 -1.90
C SER A 253 12.36 40.91 -0.91
N GLN A 254 11.67 40.53 0.16
CA GLN A 254 11.35 41.41 1.29
C GLN A 254 11.56 40.64 2.61
N ARG A 255 11.83 41.39 3.69
CA ARG A 255 12.06 40.82 5.01
C ARG A 255 10.77 40.87 5.84
N PHE A 256 10.43 39.74 6.45
CA PHE A 256 9.25 39.57 7.30
C PHE A 256 9.63 38.85 8.59
N GLY A 257 8.86 39.04 9.66
CA GLY A 257 9.08 38.28 10.90
C GLY A 257 7.93 37.36 11.26
N TYR A 258 6.74 37.61 10.73
CA TYR A 258 5.52 36.92 11.13
C TYR A 258 4.73 36.41 9.91
N ILE A 259 4.03 35.31 10.11
CA ILE A 259 2.96 34.79 9.26
C ILE A 259 1.64 35.17 9.93
N LYS A 260 0.72 35.79 9.20
CA LYS A 260 -0.64 36.07 9.68
C LYS A 260 -1.49 34.81 9.57
N LEU A 261 -2.19 34.47 10.65
CA LEU A 261 -3.09 33.33 10.75
C LEU A 261 -4.52 33.81 10.50
N VAL A 262 -4.82 34.14 9.24
CA VAL A 262 -6.15 34.58 8.78
C VAL A 262 -6.85 33.49 7.98
#